data_AF-A0A7K5WXJ4-F1
#
_entry.id   AF-A0A7K5WXJ4-F1
#
_cell.length_a   1.000
_cell.length_b   1.000
_cell.length_c   1.000
_cell.angle_alpha   90.00
_cell.angle_beta   90.00
_cell.angle_gamma   90.00
#
_symmetry.space_group_name_H-M   'P 1'
#
loop_
_entity.id
_entity.type
_entity.pdbx_description
1 polymer ?
#
loop_
_entity_poly.entity_id
_entity_poly.type
_entity_poly.pdbx_seq_one_letter_code
_entity_poly.pdbx_strand_id
1 'polypeptide(L)'
;RSSHLYRHQRGHAGGRSYICTYCGRSFGSILHFERHQGTHTGVRPYKCSLCRKSFGDAPALVRHQRLHLGEGPFRCEECGKAFG
;
A
#
# COMPACT_ATOMS: atom_id res chain seq x y z
N ARG A 1 -21.01 19.11 2.08
CA ARG A 1 -21.52 17.72 2.07
C ARG A 1 -20.43 16.83 1.48
N SER A 2 -19.71 16.09 2.32
CA SER A 2 -18.42 15.49 1.99
C SER A 2 -18.55 14.46 0.86
N SER A 3 -17.83 14.69 -0.25
CA SER A 3 -17.66 13.74 -1.37
C SER A 3 -17.18 12.36 -0.90
N HIS A 4 -16.54 12.32 0.28
CA HIS A 4 -16.12 11.09 0.94
C HIS A 4 -17.30 10.26 1.47
N LEU A 5 -18.31 10.91 2.05
CA LEU A 5 -19.51 10.25 2.59
C LEU A 5 -20.40 9.72 1.46
N TYR A 6 -20.52 10.47 0.36
CA TYR A 6 -21.27 10.04 -0.82
C TYR A 6 -20.62 8.81 -1.49
N ARG A 7 -19.28 8.78 -1.58
CA ARG A 7 -18.54 7.61 -2.07
C ARG A 7 -18.67 6.40 -1.12
N HIS A 8 -18.66 6.65 0.20
CA HIS A 8 -18.88 5.62 1.20
C HIS A 8 -20.29 5.01 1.10
N GLN A 9 -21.33 5.84 0.97
CA GLN A 9 -22.72 5.39 0.88
C GLN A 9 -23.05 4.64 -0.42
N ARG A 10 -22.39 4.97 -1.55
CA ARG A 10 -22.52 4.16 -2.79
C ARG A 10 -22.00 2.73 -2.65
N GLY A 11 -21.05 2.48 -1.74
CA GLY A 11 -20.54 1.13 -1.47
C GLY A 11 -21.56 0.24 -0.75
N HIS A 12 -22.49 0.83 0.01
CA HIS A 12 -23.56 0.12 0.73
C HIS A 12 -24.77 -0.20 -0.17
N ALA A 13 -25.08 0.64 -1.16
CA ALA A 13 -26.29 0.55 -1.97
C ALA A 13 -26.16 -0.29 -3.26
N GLY A 14 -25.26 -1.27 -3.31
CA GLY A 14 -25.13 -2.20 -4.45
C GLY A 14 -24.19 -1.77 -5.57
N GLY A 15 -23.34 -0.76 -5.35
CA GLY A 15 -22.25 -0.43 -6.27
C GLY A 15 -21.09 -1.39 -6.09
N ARG A 16 -21.09 -2.53 -6.81
CA ARG A 16 -20.00 -3.55 -6.94
C ARG A 16 -18.81 -3.30 -5.99
N SER A 17 -19.03 -3.54 -4.70
CA SER A 17 -18.00 -3.45 -3.68
C SER A 17 -17.32 -4.81 -3.56
N TYR A 18 -16.00 -4.81 -3.45
CA TYR A 18 -15.23 -6.02 -3.26
C TYR A 18 -15.12 -6.27 -1.75
N ILE A 19 -15.74 -7.36 -1.27
CA ILE A 19 -15.84 -7.65 0.17
C ILE A 19 -14.81 -8.72 0.53
N CYS A 20 -14.00 -8.44 1.55
CA CYS A 20 -13.05 -9.40 2.09
C CYS A 20 -13.78 -10.45 2.91
N THR A 21 -13.70 -11.72 2.51
CA THR A 21 -14.31 -12.84 3.23
C THR A 21 -13.61 -13.14 4.56
N TYR A 22 -12.35 -12.74 4.74
CA TYR A 22 -11.60 -12.94 5.98
C TYR A 22 -12.01 -11.96 7.10
N CYS A 23 -12.44 -10.74 6.78
CA CYS A 23 -12.70 -9.71 7.80
C CYS A 23 -13.93 -8.83 7.52
N GLY A 24 -14.69 -9.10 6.46
CA GLY A 24 -15.92 -8.39 6.12
C GLY A 24 -15.73 -6.96 5.57
N ARG A 25 -14.49 -6.47 5.41
CA ARG A 25 -14.26 -5.12 4.87
C ARG A 25 -14.66 -5.01 3.40
N SER A 26 -15.41 -3.96 3.08
CA SER A 26 -15.79 -3.60 1.71
C SER A 26 -14.83 -2.57 1.10
N PHE A 27 -14.44 -2.78 -0.15
CA PHE A 27 -13.59 -1.88 -0.91
C PHE A 27 -14.31 -1.43 -2.18
N GLY A 28 -14.20 -0.14 -2.50
CA GLY A 28 -14.78 0.42 -3.73
C GLY A 28 -13.92 0.23 -4.99
N SER A 29 -12.77 -0.43 -4.88
CA SER A 29 -11.88 -0.73 -6.01
C SER A 29 -11.19 -2.07 -5.85
N ILE A 30 -11.03 -2.79 -6.96
CA ILE A 30 -10.40 -4.12 -7.00
C ILE A 30 -8.94 -4.06 -6.56
N LEU A 31 -8.18 -3.07 -7.02
CA LEU A 31 -6.76 -2.89 -6.65
C LEU A 31 -6.55 -2.75 -5.13
N HIS A 32 -7.45 -2.03 -4.45
CA HIS A 32 -7.36 -1.90 -2.99
C HIS A 32 -7.79 -3.17 -2.28
N PHE A 33 -8.77 -3.89 -2.83
CA PHE A 33 -9.21 -5.18 -2.33
C PHE A 33 -8.12 -6.25 -2.44
N GLU A 34 -7.47 -6.39 -3.59
CA GLU A 34 -6.39 -7.36 -3.81
C GLU A 34 -5.19 -7.07 -2.92
N ARG A 35 -4.79 -5.80 -2.81
CA ARG A 35 -3.74 -5.38 -1.85
C ARG A 35 -4.11 -5.75 -0.42
N HIS A 36 -5.38 -5.56 -0.04
CA HIS A 36 -5.86 -5.94 1.28
C HIS A 36 -5.89 -7.46 1.47
N GLN A 37 -6.30 -8.25 0.48
CA GLN A 37 -6.25 -9.71 0.58
C GLN A 37 -4.83 -10.21 0.83
N GLY A 38 -3.81 -9.56 0.25
CA GLY A 38 -2.40 -9.83 0.53
C GLY A 38 -2.02 -9.71 2.02
N THR A 39 -2.75 -8.95 2.83
CA THR A 39 -2.48 -8.85 4.28
C THR A 39 -2.91 -10.08 5.05
N HIS A 40 -3.90 -10.84 4.54
CA HIS A 40 -4.36 -12.08 5.17
C HIS A 40 -3.55 -13.28 4.72
N THR A 41 -3.23 -13.35 3.43
CA THR A 41 -2.48 -14.47 2.85
C THR A 41 -0.97 -14.38 3.07
N GLY A 42 -0.48 -13.22 3.52
CA GLY A 42 0.95 -12.94 3.64
C GLY A 42 1.67 -12.85 2.28
N VAL A 43 0.93 -12.90 1.17
CA VAL A 43 1.49 -12.76 -0.18
C VAL A 43 2.00 -11.34 -0.35
N ARG A 44 3.32 -11.23 -0.52
CA ARG A 44 4.03 -9.97 -0.73
C ARG A 44 4.66 -10.00 -2.12
N PRO A 45 3.90 -9.63 -3.17
CA PRO A 45 4.33 -9.84 -4.56
C PRO A 45 5.51 -8.93 -4.94
N TYR A 46 5.69 -7.81 -4.23
CA TYR A 46 6.71 -6.82 -4.53
C TYR A 46 8.00 -7.15 -3.79
N LYS A 47 8.99 -7.72 -4.48
CA LYS A 47 10.29 -8.08 -3.88
C LYS A 47 11.37 -7.07 -4.24
N CYS A 48 12.14 -6.67 -3.23
CA CYS A 48 13.35 -5.89 -3.44
C CYS A 48 14.40 -6.76 -4.16
N SER A 49 14.92 -6.27 -5.27
CA SER A 49 16.01 -6.93 -6.01
C SER A 49 17.32 -6.94 -5.23
N LEU A 50 17.57 -5.93 -4.38
CA LEU A 50 18.84 -5.74 -3.68
C LEU A 50 18.96 -6.62 -2.42
N CYS A 51 17.91 -6.69 -1.59
CA CYS A 51 17.95 -7.45 -0.33
C CYS A 51 16.88 -8.54 -0.21
N ARG A 52 16.12 -8.82 -1.28
CA ARG A 52 15.07 -9.86 -1.34
C ARG A 52 13.89 -9.66 -0.37
N LYS A 53 13.86 -8.55 0.37
CA LYS A 53 12.75 -8.19 1.25
C LYS A 53 11.48 -7.99 0.42
N SER A 54 10.40 -8.64 0.82
CA SER A 54 9.12 -8.60 0.11
C SER A 54 8.22 -7.48 0.68
N PHE A 55 7.26 -6.96 -0.06
CA PHE A 55 6.31 -5.90 0.31
C PHE A 55 4.92 -6.20 -0.26
N GLY A 56 3.88 -5.76 0.45
CA GLY A 56 2.48 -5.94 0.05
C GLY A 56 2.00 -4.95 -1.01
N ASP A 57 2.75 -3.87 -1.25
CA ASP A 57 2.42 -2.86 -2.25
C ASP A 57 3.67 -2.27 -2.92
N ALA A 58 3.48 -1.76 -4.14
CA ALA A 58 4.56 -1.15 -4.93
C ALA A 58 5.12 0.13 -4.29
N PRO A 59 4.32 1.08 -3.78
CA PRO A 59 4.85 2.30 -3.14
C PRO A 59 5.79 2.01 -1.96
N ALA A 60 5.48 1.00 -1.13
CA ALA A 60 6.33 0.59 -0.02
C ALA A 60 7.66 0.00 -0.51
N LEU A 61 7.65 -0.78 -1.60
CA LEU A 61 8.88 -1.25 -2.24
C LEU A 61 9.71 -0.08 -2.78
N VAL A 62 9.10 0.88 -3.48
CA VAL A 62 9.81 2.04 -4.03
C VAL A 62 10.44 2.88 -2.93
N ARG A 63 9.70 3.19 -1.86
CA ARG A 63 10.27 3.89 -0.69
C ARG A 63 11.40 3.09 -0.06
N HIS A 64 11.26 1.77 0.03
CA HIS A 64 12.33 0.92 0.53
C HIS A 64 13.57 0.93 -0.37
N GLN A 65 13.41 0.91 -1.70
CA GLN A 65 14.53 0.96 -2.65
C GLN A 65 15.34 2.25 -2.54
N ARG A 66 14.68 3.38 -2.26
CA ARG A 66 15.33 4.66 -2.00
C ARG A 66 16.32 4.62 -0.82
N LEU A 67 16.06 3.79 0.18
CA LEU A 67 16.99 3.60 1.32
C LEU A 67 18.30 2.93 0.88
N HIS A 68 18.27 2.06 -0.13
CA HIS A 68 19.50 1.44 -0.67
C HIS A 68 20.33 2.42 -1.47
N LEU A 69 19.68 3.36 -2.16
CA LEU A 69 20.35 4.40 -2.95
C LEU A 69 20.84 5.57 -2.09
N GLY A 70 20.48 5.60 -0.80
CA GLY A 70 20.70 6.77 0.03
C GLY A 70 19.96 8.01 -0.52
N GLU A 71 18.83 7.80 -1.21
CA GLU A 71 17.98 8.85 -1.77
C GLU A 71 16.78 9.10 -0.86
N GLY A 72 17.05 9.62 0.33
CA GLY A 72 16.03 10.09 1.26
C GLY A 72 15.71 11.57 1.02
N PRO A 73 14.44 12.01 1.12
CA PRO A 73 14.12 13.45 1.09
C PRO A 73 14.80 14.22 2.23
N PHE A 74 15.22 13.52 3.30
CA PHE A 74 15.92 14.10 4.43
C PHE A 74 17.37 13.60 4.45
N ARG A 75 18.30 14.45 4.02
CA ARG A 75 19.74 14.15 4.05
C ARG A 75 20.38 14.86 5.23
N CYS A 76 21.14 14.11 6.03
CA CYS A 76 22.06 14.66 7.03
C CYS A 76 23.23 15.31 6.29
N GLU A 77 23.42 16.63 6.40
CA GLU A 77 24.54 17.32 5.74
C GLU A 77 25.89 17.03 6.41
N GLU A 78 25.94 16.79 7.72
CA GLU A 78 27.18 16.41 8.41
C GLU A 78 27.70 15.03 8.01
N CYS A 79 26.80 14.09 7.76
CA CYS A 79 27.13 12.67 7.62
C CYS A 79 26.76 12.06 6.27
N GLY A 80 26.13 12.84 5.38
CA GLY A 80 25.72 12.45 4.03
C GLY A 80 24.61 11.41 3.94
N LYS A 81 24.20 10.79 5.06
CA LYS A 81 23.16 9.75 5.13
C LYS A 81 21.80 10.33 4.83
N ALA A 82 21.03 9.65 4.01
CA ALA A 82 19.66 10.01 3.73
C ALA A 82 18.67 9.07 4.40
N PHE A 83 17.61 9.66 4.93
CA PHE A 83 16.55 9.00 5.66
C PHE A 83 15.25 9.15 4.86
N GLY A 84 14.48 8.07 4.74
CA GLY A 84 13.26 7.98 3.93
C GLY A 84 12.10 7.33 4.66
#